data_AF-A0A1V5RMD3-F1
#
_entry.id   AF-A0A1V5RMD3-F1
#
_cell.length_a   1.000
_cell.length_b   1.000
_cell.length_c   1.000
_cell.angle_alpha   90.00
_cell.angle_beta   90.00
_cell.angle_gamma   90.00
#
_symmetry.space_group_name_H-M   'P 1'
#
loop_
_entity.id
_entity.type
_entity.pdbx_description
1 polymer ?
#
loop_
_entity_poly.entity_id
_entity_poly.type
_entity_poly.pdbx_seq_one_letter_code
_entity_poly.pdbx_strand_id
1 'polypeptide(L)'
;MENHGSGIGKAMLDHGYTKSSAKNPKNVTDSKSWEMLLDKYIPEDLVLETHREAFKANKVISARTMENANESTDDFIDVPDWPTRTKAVELGYKIRGKLTERIDHTTGGKDLKGLIQINYVKEKDSPVEVANDGSSRSS
;
A
#
# COMPACT_ATOMS: atom_id res chain seq x y z
N MET A 1 2.98 2.98 -8.44
CA MET A 1 2.09 3.74 -7.53
C MET A 1 3.01 4.60 -6.68
N GLU A 2 3.23 5.85 -7.09
CA GLU A 2 4.20 6.74 -6.44
C GLU A 2 3.54 7.42 -5.24
N ASN A 3 4.17 7.28 -4.08
CA ASN A 3 3.64 7.75 -2.80
C ASN A 3 4.01 9.23 -2.62
N HIS A 4 3.29 10.13 -3.31
CA HIS A 4 3.51 11.59 -3.27
C HIS A 4 2.72 12.29 -2.16
N GLY A 5 2.56 11.65 -1.00
CA GLY A 5 2.34 12.43 0.21
C GLY A 5 3.59 13.26 0.43
N SER A 6 3.46 14.58 0.58
CA SER A 6 4.55 15.45 1.03
C SER A 6 5.22 14.81 2.24
N GLY A 7 6.40 14.21 2.02
CA GLY A 7 7.01 13.34 3.02
C GLY A 7 7.22 14.11 4.31
N ILE A 8 7.16 13.44 5.46
CA ILE A 8 7.28 14.06 6.79
C ILE A 8 8.48 15.04 6.86
N GLY A 9 9.58 14.78 6.13
CA GLY A 9 10.72 15.68 6.01
C GLY A 9 10.41 17.05 5.37
N LYS A 10 9.49 17.11 4.39
CA LYS A 10 9.01 18.39 3.82
C LYS A 10 8.23 19.19 4.87
N ALA A 11 7.32 18.55 5.60
CA ALA A 11 6.59 19.21 6.69
C ALA A 11 7.55 19.73 7.77
N MET A 12 8.59 18.98 8.09
CA MET A 12 9.64 19.42 9.01
C MET A 12 10.34 20.70 8.50
N LEU A 13 10.70 20.78 7.21
CA LEU A 13 11.29 22.00 6.63
C LEU A 13 10.34 23.20 6.70
N ASP A 14 9.06 22.98 6.37
CA ASP A 14 8.03 24.02 6.37
C ASP A 14 7.80 24.59 7.79
N HIS A 15 8.07 23.80 8.83
CA HIS A 15 8.02 24.20 10.24
C HIS A 15 9.38 24.58 10.84
N GLY A 16 10.40 24.84 10.02
CA GLY A 16 11.67 25.42 10.46
C GLY A 16 12.71 24.43 11.01
N TYR A 17 12.50 23.12 10.85
CA TYR A 17 13.54 22.14 11.17
C TYR A 17 14.70 22.21 10.17
N THR A 18 15.89 21.80 10.64
CA THR A 18 17.07 21.80 9.79
C THR A 18 16.95 20.78 8.64
N LYS A 19 17.64 21.05 7.53
CA LYS A 19 17.77 20.09 6.41
C LYS A 19 18.32 18.73 6.85
N SER A 20 19.17 18.71 7.88
CA SER A 20 19.74 17.46 8.43
C SER A 20 18.66 16.61 9.10
N SER A 21 17.85 17.22 9.97
CA SER A 21 16.73 16.54 10.64
C SER A 21 15.65 16.09 9.66
N ALA A 22 15.33 16.91 8.66
CA ALA A 22 14.34 16.58 7.63
C ALA A 22 14.77 15.42 6.69
N LYS A 23 16.08 15.19 6.52
CA LYS A 23 16.59 14.04 5.73
C LYS A 23 16.39 12.70 6.44
N ASN A 24 16.39 12.70 7.78
CA ASN A 24 16.19 11.50 8.60
C ASN A 24 15.07 11.71 9.63
N PRO A 25 13.81 11.79 9.20
CA PRO A 25 12.72 12.13 10.11
C PRO A 25 12.44 11.11 11.22
N LYS A 26 12.89 9.87 11.02
CA LYS A 26 12.81 8.79 12.03
C LYS A 26 13.41 9.20 13.38
N ASN A 27 14.47 10.02 13.36
CA ASN A 27 15.09 10.53 14.58
C ASN A 27 14.13 11.36 15.44
N VAL A 28 13.11 11.96 14.84
CA VAL A 28 12.04 12.67 15.55
C VAL A 28 10.87 11.74 15.81
N THR A 29 10.35 11.04 14.79
CA THR A 29 9.13 10.24 14.93
C THR A 29 9.27 9.02 15.85
N ASP A 30 10.49 8.52 16.02
CA ASP A 30 10.78 7.37 16.90
C ASP A 30 11.30 7.83 18.27
N SER A 31 11.36 9.14 18.52
CA SER A 31 11.85 9.71 19.77
C SER A 31 10.78 9.67 20.87
N LYS A 32 11.22 9.55 22.13
CA LYS A 32 10.31 9.58 23.29
C LYS A 32 9.53 10.89 23.39
N SER A 33 10.16 12.01 23.04
CA SER A 33 9.50 13.33 23.03
C SER A 33 8.35 13.38 22.03
N TRP A 34 8.47 12.70 20.88
CA TRP A 34 7.40 12.59 19.91
C TRP A 34 6.25 11.74 20.43
N GLU A 35 6.55 10.59 21.05
CA GLU A 35 5.55 9.76 21.73
C GLU A 35 4.76 10.57 22.78
N MET A 36 5.45 11.36 23.61
CA MET A 36 4.80 12.25 24.59
C MET A 36 3.90 13.31 23.94
N LEU A 37 4.24 13.79 22.74
CA LEU A 37 3.39 14.72 22.00
C LEU A 37 2.16 14.00 21.43
N LEU A 38 2.32 12.77 20.93
CA LEU A 38 1.20 11.94 20.52
C LEU A 38 0.26 11.68 21.69
N ASP A 39 0.77 11.25 22.85
CA ASP A 39 -0.07 11.04 24.04
C ASP A 39 -0.83 12.31 24.45
N LYS A 40 -0.20 13.47 24.31
CA LYS A 40 -0.80 14.76 24.66
C LYS A 40 -1.90 15.21 23.71
N TYR A 41 -1.71 15.05 22.39
CA TYR A 41 -2.60 15.62 21.37
C TYR A 41 -3.49 14.58 20.69
N ILE A 42 -3.10 13.32 20.71
CA ILE A 42 -3.79 12.17 20.12
C ILE A 42 -3.72 11.00 21.13
N PRO A 43 -4.35 11.14 22.31
CA PRO A 43 -4.29 10.12 23.35
C PRO A 43 -4.90 8.81 22.88
N GLU A 44 -4.40 7.68 23.40
CA GLU A 44 -4.84 6.34 22.99
C GLU A 44 -6.35 6.13 23.17
N ASP A 45 -6.93 6.62 24.27
CA ASP A 45 -8.36 6.52 24.53
C ASP A 45 -9.21 7.18 23.43
N LEU A 46 -8.78 8.34 22.92
CA LEU A 46 -9.45 9.03 21.81
C LEU A 46 -9.38 8.20 20.53
N VAL A 47 -8.24 7.58 20.25
CA VAL A 47 -8.05 6.71 19.08
C VAL A 47 -8.98 5.49 19.17
N LEU A 48 -9.06 4.87 20.35
CA LEU A 48 -9.93 3.70 20.58
C LEU A 48 -11.42 4.05 20.52
N GLU A 49 -11.82 5.21 21.06
CA GLU A 49 -13.18 5.69 20.97
C GLU A 49 -13.58 6.00 19.52
N THR A 50 -12.76 6.75 18.79
CA THR A 50 -12.96 7.03 17.37
C THR A 50 -13.03 5.73 16.55
N HIS A 51 -12.20 4.75 16.88
CA HIS A 51 -12.24 3.43 16.25
C HIS A 51 -13.57 2.71 16.50
N ARG A 52 -14.10 2.77 17.74
CA ARG A 52 -15.42 2.23 18.08
C ARG A 52 -16.54 2.90 17.29
N GLU A 53 -16.49 4.21 17.13
CA GLU A 53 -17.46 4.97 16.33
C GLU A 53 -17.42 4.57 14.86
N ALA A 54 -16.22 4.34 14.31
CA ALA A 54 -16.04 3.94 12.92
C ALA A 54 -16.76 2.62 12.55
N PHE A 55 -16.97 1.70 13.51
CA PHE A 55 -17.80 0.49 13.28
C PHE A 55 -19.27 0.81 12.97
N LYS A 56 -19.75 1.99 13.39
CA LYS A 56 -21.13 2.45 13.21
C LYS A 56 -21.24 3.60 12.20
N ALA A 57 -20.17 3.91 11.46
CA ALA A 57 -20.13 5.03 10.52
C ALA A 57 -21.29 4.98 9.51
N ASN A 58 -21.98 6.10 9.34
CA ASN A 58 -22.99 6.30 8.30
C ASN A 58 -22.53 7.42 7.37
N LYS A 59 -23.06 7.42 6.15
CA LYS A 59 -22.90 8.51 5.20
C LYS A 59 -24.29 8.93 4.70
N VAL A 60 -24.42 10.22 4.44
CA VAL A 60 -25.60 10.77 3.80
C VAL A 60 -25.47 10.55 2.29
N ILE A 61 -26.51 10.02 1.67
CA ILE A 61 -26.63 9.95 0.21
C ILE A 61 -27.92 10.65 -0.25
N SER A 62 -27.88 11.31 -1.40
CA SER A 62 -29.07 11.83 -2.07
C SER A 62 -29.77 10.69 -2.81
N ALA A 63 -31.03 10.43 -2.47
CA ALA A 63 -31.89 9.50 -3.19
C ALA A 63 -32.74 10.27 -4.20
N ARG A 64 -32.56 9.98 -5.49
CA ARG A 64 -33.43 10.52 -6.55
C ARG A 64 -34.72 9.72 -6.60
N THR A 65 -35.81 10.34 -6.15
CA THR A 65 -37.12 9.67 -6.07
C THR A 65 -37.91 9.75 -7.39
N MET A 66 -37.55 10.65 -8.32
CA MET A 66 -38.25 10.84 -9.60
C MET A 66 -37.27 11.12 -10.76
N GLU A 67 -37.74 10.89 -12.00
CA GLU A 67 -36.96 11.01 -13.24
C GLU A 67 -36.37 12.42 -13.48
N ASN A 68 -37.04 13.46 -12.99
CA ASN A 68 -36.60 14.87 -13.07
C ASN A 68 -36.26 15.47 -11.69
N ALA A 69 -35.71 14.66 -10.78
CA ALA A 69 -35.30 15.15 -9.47
C ALA A 69 -34.18 16.20 -9.58
N ASN A 70 -34.35 17.31 -8.85
CA ASN A 70 -33.38 18.38 -8.67
C ASN A 70 -33.04 18.53 -7.17
N GLU A 71 -32.09 19.41 -6.84
CA GLU A 71 -31.65 19.66 -5.45
C GLU A 71 -32.79 20.01 -4.48
N SER A 72 -33.92 20.54 -4.98
CA SER A 72 -35.10 20.86 -4.17
C SER A 72 -36.04 19.66 -3.92
N THR A 73 -35.80 18.51 -4.57
CA THR A 73 -36.62 17.29 -4.47
C THR A 73 -35.83 16.05 -4.07
N ASP A 74 -34.51 16.17 -3.93
CA ASP A 74 -33.66 15.07 -3.47
C ASP A 74 -33.84 14.87 -1.97
N ASP A 75 -34.17 13.63 -1.57
CA ASP A 75 -34.21 13.24 -0.16
C ASP A 75 -32.82 12.77 0.28
N PHE A 76 -32.38 13.24 1.44
CA PHE A 76 -31.13 12.81 2.05
C PHE A 76 -31.41 11.66 3.03
N ILE A 77 -30.84 10.48 2.75
CA ILE A 77 -30.96 9.31 3.62
C ILE A 77 -29.60 8.93 4.20
N ASP A 78 -29.62 8.52 5.47
CA ASP A 78 -28.46 7.96 6.15
C ASP A 78 -28.33 6.47 5.84
N VAL A 79 -27.21 6.10 5.23
CA VAL A 79 -26.87 4.70 4.96
C VAL A 79 -25.55 4.31 5.63
N PRO A 80 -25.37 3.04 6.00
CA PRO A 80 -24.08 2.54 6.46
C PRO A 80 -22.94 2.87 5.48
N ASP A 81 -21.87 3.47 5.99
CA ASP A 81 -20.66 3.70 5.20
C ASP A 81 -19.76 2.46 5.22
N TRP A 82 -20.09 1.49 4.37
CA TRP A 82 -19.38 0.22 4.27
C TRP A 82 -17.87 0.35 4.11
N PRO A 83 -17.32 1.21 3.22
CA PRO A 83 -15.88 1.44 3.12
C PRO A 83 -15.20 1.79 4.45
N THR A 84 -15.78 2.71 5.24
CA THR A 84 -15.23 3.13 6.54
C THR A 84 -15.36 2.02 7.58
N ARG A 85 -16.53 1.37 7.65
CA ARG A 85 -16.76 0.24 8.56
C ARG A 85 -15.82 -0.93 8.27
N THR A 86 -15.56 -1.26 7.01
CA THR A 86 -14.62 -2.33 6.62
C THR A 86 -13.21 -2.03 7.12
N LYS A 87 -12.73 -0.79 6.96
CA LYS A 87 -11.41 -0.38 7.48
C LYS A 87 -11.34 -0.51 9.01
N ALA A 88 -12.40 -0.16 9.72
CA ALA A 88 -12.48 -0.36 11.17
C ALA A 88 -12.42 -1.87 11.52
N VAL A 89 -13.16 -2.72 10.81
CA VAL A 89 -13.11 -4.17 11.01
C VAL A 89 -11.71 -4.74 10.76
N GLU A 90 -11.06 -4.34 9.67
CA GLU A 90 -9.70 -4.77 9.34
C GLU A 90 -8.69 -4.38 10.43
N LEU A 91 -8.72 -3.12 10.88
CA LEU A 91 -7.85 -2.65 11.96
C LEU A 91 -8.13 -3.42 13.26
N GLY A 92 -9.40 -3.68 13.59
CA GLY A 92 -9.77 -4.52 14.73
C GLY A 92 -9.18 -5.93 14.65
N TYR A 93 -9.21 -6.57 13.48
CA TYR A 93 -8.59 -7.88 13.28
C TYR A 93 -7.06 -7.85 13.38
N LYS A 94 -6.40 -6.77 12.94
CA LYS A 94 -4.94 -6.58 13.12
C LYS A 94 -4.58 -6.45 14.59
N ILE A 95 -5.29 -5.60 15.35
CA ILE A 95 -5.09 -5.43 16.79
C ILE A 95 -5.31 -6.76 17.53
N ARG A 96 -6.31 -7.55 17.12
CA ARG A 96 -6.59 -8.87 17.68
C ARG A 96 -5.62 -9.97 17.24
N GLY A 97 -4.65 -9.66 16.38
CA GLY A 97 -3.69 -10.62 15.82
C GLY A 97 -4.34 -11.72 14.97
N LYS A 98 -5.54 -11.48 14.44
CA LYS A 98 -6.27 -12.46 13.60
C LYS A 98 -6.06 -12.23 12.11
N LEU A 99 -5.71 -11.01 11.71
CA LEU A 99 -5.30 -10.69 10.34
C LEU A 99 -3.78 -10.65 10.28
N THR A 100 -3.17 -11.76 9.85
CA THR A 100 -1.74 -11.88 9.63
C THR A 100 -1.41 -11.69 8.15
N GLU A 101 -0.26 -11.08 7.86
CA GLU A 101 0.23 -10.97 6.50
C GLU A 101 0.62 -12.35 5.95
N ARG A 102 0.36 -12.57 4.67
CA ARG A 102 0.85 -13.77 3.99
C ARG A 102 2.36 -13.66 3.85
N ILE A 103 3.09 -14.48 4.59
CA ILE A 103 4.53 -14.64 4.43
C ILE A 103 4.76 -15.41 3.13
N ASP A 104 5.59 -14.89 2.21
CA ASP A 104 6.04 -15.64 1.03
C ASP A 104 6.84 -16.88 1.46
N HIS A 105 6.35 -18.06 1.10
CA HIS A 105 6.95 -19.35 1.45
C HIS A 105 8.17 -19.67 0.60
N THR A 106 8.34 -19.03 -0.56
CA THR A 106 9.41 -19.35 -1.51
C THR A 106 10.77 -18.76 -1.11
N THR A 107 10.75 -17.68 -0.34
CA THR A 107 11.95 -16.93 0.06
C THR A 107 12.17 -16.88 1.57
N GLY A 108 11.23 -17.43 2.35
CA GLY A 108 11.26 -17.35 3.81
C GLY A 108 11.34 -15.91 4.32
N GLY A 109 10.85 -14.93 3.53
CA GLY A 109 10.89 -13.51 3.86
C GLY A 109 12.23 -12.81 3.64
N LYS A 110 13.18 -13.38 2.87
CA LYS A 110 14.43 -12.69 2.48
C LYS A 110 14.32 -12.03 1.09
N ASP A 111 14.91 -10.84 0.95
CA ASP A 111 14.94 -10.05 -0.29
C ASP A 111 15.57 -10.86 -1.45
N LEU A 112 14.83 -11.01 -2.57
CA LEU A 112 15.24 -11.79 -3.76
C LEU A 112 16.37 -11.15 -4.59
N LYS A 113 16.91 -10.01 -4.17
CA LYS A 113 17.85 -9.19 -4.95
C LYS A 113 19.20 -9.86 -5.27
N GLY A 114 19.49 -11.03 -4.68
CA GLY A 114 20.75 -11.75 -4.88
C GLY A 114 20.66 -13.10 -5.63
N LEU A 115 19.48 -13.61 -5.95
CA LEU A 115 19.32 -14.98 -6.47
C LEU A 115 19.07 -15.07 -7.98
N ILE A 116 18.87 -13.95 -8.65
CA ILE A 116 18.70 -13.92 -10.11
C ILE A 116 20.04 -13.52 -10.76
N GLN A 117 21.07 -14.36 -10.61
CA GLN A 117 22.06 -14.51 -11.66
C GLN A 117 21.49 -15.54 -12.63
N ILE A 118 20.69 -15.09 -13.59
CA ILE A 118 20.38 -15.91 -14.76
C ILE A 118 21.72 -16.10 -15.47
N ASN A 119 22.34 -17.26 -15.29
CA ASN A 119 23.36 -17.72 -16.22
C ASN A 119 22.66 -17.91 -17.56
N TYR A 120 22.54 -16.83 -18.34
CA TYR A 120 22.34 -16.93 -19.77
C TYR A 120 23.59 -17.63 -20.32
N VAL A 121 23.54 -18.96 -20.38
CA VAL A 121 24.41 -19.71 -21.27
C VAL A 121 23.98 -19.29 -22.67
N LYS A 122 24.70 -18.31 -23.25
CA LYS A 122 24.66 -18.09 -24.68
C LYS A 122 25.16 -19.39 -25.32
N GLU A 123 24.25 -20.23 -25.80
CA GLU A 123 24.59 -21.24 -26.79
C GLU A 123 25.23 -20.48 -27.96
N LYS A 124 26.54 -20.67 -28.13
CA LYS A 124 27.22 -20.22 -29.34
C LYS A 124 26.62 -21.02 -30.49
N ASP A 125 26.05 -20.30 -31.45
CA ASP A 125 25.73 -20.81 -32.78
C ASP A 125 26.98 -21.48 -33.36
N SER A 126 27.05 -22.80 -33.23
CA SER A 126 27.98 -23.64 -34.00
C SER A 126 27.33 -23.87 -35.36
N PRO A 127 28.02 -23.55 -36.47
CA PRO A 127 27.48 -23.80 -37.81
C PRO A 127 27.24 -25.30 -38.01
N VAL A 128 26.02 -25.65 -38.41
CA VAL A 128 25.69 -27.01 -38.85
C VAL A 128 26.40 -27.23 -40.20
N GLU A 129 27.51 -27.95 -40.20
CA GLU A 129 28.10 -28.46 -41.43
C GLU A 129 27.18 -29.55 -42.01
N VAL A 130 26.38 -29.15 -43.00
CA VAL A 130 25.61 -30.08 -43.84
C VAL A 130 26.60 -30.85 -44.71
N ALA A 131 26.81 -32.12 -44.36
CA ALA A 131 27.57 -33.07 -45.17
C ALA A 131 26.85 -33.25 -46.53
N ASN A 132 27.49 -32.75 -47.58
CA ASN A 132 27.06 -32.92 -48.96
C ASN A 132 27.46 -34.33 -49.42
N ASP A 133 26.58 -35.32 -49.20
CA ASP A 133 26.73 -36.64 -49.82
C ASP A 133 26.31 -36.50 -51.29
N GLY A 134 27.32 -36.62 -52.15
CA GLY A 134 27.16 -36.67 -53.60
C GLY A 134 26.74 -38.05 -54.02
N SER A 135 25.44 -38.28 -54.19
CA SER A 135 24.93 -39.38 -55.01
C SER A 135 24.59 -38.84 -56.40
N SER A 136 25.62 -38.83 -57.25
CA SER A 136 25.49 -38.59 -58.69
C SER A 136 24.63 -39.71 -59.31
N ARG A 137 23.45 -39.33 -59.80
CA ARG A 137 22.77 -40.08 -60.86
C ARG A 137 23.67 -40.08 -62.11
N SER A 138 24.06 -41.26 -62.58
CA SER A 138 24.59 -41.44 -63.93
C SER A 138 24.09 -42.76 -64.54
N SER A 139 23.44 -42.59 -65.71
CA SER A 139 23.10 -43.55 -66.77
C SER A 139 21.94 -44.52 -66.54
#